data_AF-A0A9W9Z7R6-F1
#
_entry.id   AF-A0A9W9Z7R6-F1
#
_cell.length_a   1.000
_cell.length_b   1.000
_cell.length_c   1.000
_cell.angle_alpha   90.00
_cell.angle_beta   90.00
_cell.angle_gamma   90.00
#
_symmetry.space_group_name_H-M   'P 1'
#
loop_
_entity.id
_entity.type
_entity.pdbx_description
1 polymer ?
#
loop_
_entity_poly.entity_id
_entity_poly.type
_entity_poly.pdbx_seq_one_letter_code
_entity_poly.pdbx_strand_id
1 'polypeptide(L)'
;MVSRTPMKTINNMAAIVDWISKEEALTDIFNRFDTDFTGELTAEQLQELHAGIRDGGISLAQVEASIEAVCAAETCDRQELHDALNEMDRRYYLVRDLRWEFSMLDREKKGTISEREASRAAPGSGISFAEIEVPLCDIPTMDWLDEEKQDEDKAKEEALRRKREKERAEEEARKAAENKAKLEKETSRRREDVSRRKAEAEAAKRKAEQDELERKAGEEEEERNRMKHEEDMKKLSDEEAKLRDEGEKLKQEEAKRLEDEDRKRREQEEAAQKWKKDELLKQQELERERLERERQEKEQKEREEATEAEDLAEEAEEAERAAAEAARLAAEAAKKATDEGARKAAEEAEKKALAEAMANKEKRLRANLKGAVKARKEERLEGSIKEAKNAKMPGRLRFEFFESKTHYTFGETSTS
;
A
#
# COMPACT_ATOMS: atom_id res chain seq x y z
N MET A 1 23.13 39.16 19.72
CA MET A 1 22.65 38.02 18.91
C MET A 1 21.52 37.36 19.68
N VAL A 2 20.27 37.66 19.32
CA VAL A 2 19.08 37.14 20.01
C VAL A 2 18.64 35.90 19.24
N SER A 3 18.76 34.72 19.85
CA SER A 3 18.30 33.46 19.24
C SER A 3 16.78 33.40 19.27
N ARG A 4 16.16 33.40 18.08
CA ARG A 4 14.75 33.08 17.93
C ARG A 4 14.61 31.56 17.98
N THR A 5 14.02 31.04 19.05
CA THR A 5 13.56 29.66 19.11
C THR A 5 12.33 29.48 18.21
N PRO A 6 12.25 28.39 17.42
CA PRO A 6 11.08 28.11 16.60
C PRO A 6 9.92 27.70 17.50
N MET A 7 8.80 28.43 17.39
CA MET A 7 7.54 28.01 18.00
C MET A 7 7.11 26.69 17.35
N LYS A 8 7.04 25.63 18.15
CA LYS A 8 6.35 24.40 17.77
C LYS A 8 4.85 24.68 17.79
N THR A 9 4.26 24.82 16.61
CA THR A 9 2.81 24.79 16.42
C THR A 9 2.36 23.35 16.70
N ILE A 10 1.84 23.13 17.91
CA ILE A 10 1.25 21.84 18.27
C ILE A 10 -0.11 21.78 17.58
N ASN A 11 -0.21 20.97 16.52
CA ASN A 11 -1.48 20.54 15.93
C ASN A 11 -2.25 19.71 16.98
N ASN A 12 -3.01 20.40 17.83
CA ASN A 12 -3.88 19.80 18.83
C ASN A 12 -5.35 20.01 18.46
N MET A 13 -5.69 19.83 17.17
CA MET A 13 -7.09 19.92 16.71
C MET A 13 -7.95 18.73 17.18
N ALA A 14 -7.35 17.62 17.61
CA ALA A 14 -8.11 16.43 17.99
C ALA A 14 -8.85 16.53 19.33
N ALA A 15 -8.46 17.45 20.23
CA ALA A 15 -9.04 17.55 21.58
C ALA A 15 -10.14 18.62 21.73
N ILE A 16 -10.45 19.39 20.68
CA ILE A 16 -11.47 20.46 20.69
C ILE A 16 -12.75 20.05 19.94
N VAL A 17 -12.80 18.84 19.36
CA VAL A 17 -13.93 18.38 18.51
C VAL A 17 -15.12 17.87 19.33
N ASP A 18 -15.00 17.70 20.65
CA ASP A 18 -16.07 17.11 21.48
C ASP A 18 -17.29 18.01 21.77
N TRP A 19 -17.35 19.23 21.22
CA TRP A 19 -18.44 20.19 21.51
C TRP A 19 -19.03 20.93 20.30
N ILE A 20 -18.56 20.66 19.07
CA ILE A 20 -19.13 21.31 17.89
C ILE A 20 -20.29 20.44 17.41
N SER A 21 -21.49 21.04 17.32
CA SER A 21 -22.64 20.34 16.76
C SER A 21 -22.37 19.96 15.30
N LYS A 22 -22.99 18.86 14.83
CA LYS A 22 -22.85 18.41 13.44
C LYS A 22 -23.14 19.55 12.44
N GLU A 23 -24.15 20.37 12.73
CA GLU A 23 -24.55 21.51 11.89
C GLU A 23 -23.52 22.64 11.88
N GLU A 24 -22.90 22.95 13.03
CA GLU A 24 -21.82 23.95 13.10
C GLU A 24 -20.57 23.47 12.36
N ALA A 25 -20.20 22.20 12.49
CA ALA A 25 -19.07 21.63 11.78
C ALA A 25 -19.29 21.66 10.25
N LEU A 26 -20.48 21.26 9.79
CA LEU A 26 -20.86 21.34 8.38
C LEU A 26 -20.87 22.79 7.88
N THR A 27 -21.35 23.74 8.69
CA THR A 27 -21.37 25.16 8.32
C THR A 27 -19.96 25.73 8.21
N ASP A 28 -19.06 25.42 9.13
CA ASP A 28 -17.66 25.87 9.08
C ASP A 28 -16.93 25.29 7.86
N ILE A 29 -17.14 23.99 7.58
CA ILE A 29 -16.62 23.34 6.39
C ILE A 29 -17.17 23.99 5.13
N PHE A 30 -18.48 24.19 5.03
CA PHE A 30 -19.11 24.82 3.86
C PHE A 30 -18.52 26.20 3.56
N ASN A 31 -18.48 27.07 4.57
CA ASN A 31 -17.98 28.44 4.43
C ASN A 31 -16.49 28.51 4.04
N ARG A 32 -15.72 27.46 4.32
CA ARG A 32 -14.31 27.40 3.95
C ARG A 32 -14.11 27.15 2.44
N PHE A 33 -15.05 26.45 1.80
CA PHE A 33 -14.96 26.09 0.39
C PHE A 33 -15.83 26.97 -0.52
N ASP A 34 -16.86 27.63 0.02
CA ASP A 34 -17.64 28.70 -0.63
C ASP A 34 -16.82 29.99 -0.72
N THR A 35 -15.78 29.96 -1.57
CA THR A 35 -14.80 31.05 -1.68
C THR A 35 -15.34 32.28 -2.41
N ASP A 36 -16.41 32.12 -3.17
CA ASP A 36 -17.12 33.17 -3.91
C ASP A 36 -18.35 33.72 -3.15
N PHE A 37 -18.66 33.16 -1.97
CA PHE A 37 -19.77 33.57 -1.11
C PHE A 37 -21.12 33.53 -1.84
N THR A 38 -21.30 32.54 -2.73
CA THR A 38 -22.54 32.35 -3.47
C THR A 38 -23.61 31.67 -2.63
N GLY A 39 -23.20 31.00 -1.55
CA GLY A 39 -24.07 30.15 -0.75
C GLY A 39 -24.29 28.76 -1.38
N GLU A 40 -23.54 28.42 -2.42
CA GLU A 40 -23.60 27.15 -3.15
C GLU A 40 -22.17 26.66 -3.46
N LEU A 41 -21.96 25.34 -3.49
CA LEU A 41 -20.68 24.75 -3.90
C LEU A 41 -20.80 24.14 -5.30
N THR A 42 -19.86 24.53 -6.16
CA THR A 42 -19.62 23.92 -7.48
C THR A 42 -19.06 22.50 -7.34
N ALA A 43 -19.11 21.73 -8.44
CA ALA A 43 -18.54 20.39 -8.49
C ALA A 43 -17.03 20.38 -8.20
N GLU A 44 -16.29 21.39 -8.65
CA GLU A 44 -14.87 21.54 -8.39
C GLU A 44 -14.57 21.83 -6.91
N GLN A 45 -15.35 22.71 -6.28
CA GLN A 45 -15.22 23.01 -4.84
C GLN A 45 -15.56 21.79 -3.98
N LEU A 46 -16.62 21.05 -4.34
CA LEU A 46 -16.97 19.78 -3.68
C LEU A 46 -15.91 18.71 -3.88
N GLN A 47 -15.30 18.63 -5.06
CA GLN A 47 -14.19 17.72 -5.31
C GLN A 47 -12.99 18.04 -4.42
N GLU A 48 -12.61 19.31 -4.31
CA GLU A 48 -11.52 19.77 -3.44
C GLU A 48 -11.82 19.48 -1.96
N LEU A 49 -13.06 19.74 -1.53
CA LEU A 49 -13.54 19.41 -0.19
C LEU A 49 -13.38 17.91 0.11
N HIS A 50 -13.90 17.04 -0.78
CA HIS A 50 -13.86 15.59 -0.59
C HIS A 50 -12.44 15.06 -0.60
N ALA A 51 -11.58 15.56 -1.49
CA ALA A 51 -10.15 15.23 -1.50
C ALA A 51 -9.42 15.63 -0.21
N GLY A 52 -9.91 16.66 0.51
CA GLY A 52 -9.43 17.02 1.84
C GLY A 52 -9.87 16.05 2.95
N ILE A 53 -10.92 15.27 2.74
CA ILE A 53 -11.50 14.32 3.71
C ILE A 53 -11.07 12.87 3.43
N ARG A 54 -10.87 12.52 2.15
CA ARG A 54 -10.55 11.16 1.68
C ARG A 54 -9.31 11.16 0.80
N ASP A 55 -8.39 10.25 1.09
CA ASP A 55 -7.19 10.06 0.26
C ASP A 55 -7.58 9.57 -1.14
N GLY A 56 -7.06 10.28 -2.15
CA GLY A 56 -7.26 9.98 -3.58
C GLY A 56 -8.50 10.63 -4.21
N GLY A 57 -9.47 11.07 -3.41
CA GLY A 57 -10.71 11.69 -3.89
C GLY A 57 -11.52 10.83 -4.86
N ILE A 58 -12.50 11.46 -5.51
CA ILE A 58 -13.25 10.90 -6.65
C ILE A 58 -13.11 11.81 -7.88
N SER A 59 -13.38 11.30 -9.08
CA SER A 59 -13.28 12.10 -10.30
C SER A 59 -14.40 13.14 -10.39
N LEU A 60 -14.17 14.24 -11.13
CA LEU A 60 -15.13 15.34 -11.26
C LEU A 60 -16.49 14.84 -11.77
N ALA A 61 -16.51 13.95 -12.76
CA ALA A 61 -17.72 13.32 -13.27
C ALA A 61 -18.49 12.52 -12.21
N GLN A 62 -17.80 11.94 -11.22
CA GLN A 62 -18.47 11.28 -10.10
C GLN A 62 -19.05 12.27 -9.09
N VAL A 63 -18.41 13.44 -8.93
CA VAL A 63 -18.95 14.54 -8.12
C VAL A 63 -20.21 15.09 -8.77
N GLU A 64 -20.16 15.42 -10.06
CA GLU A 64 -21.32 15.89 -10.84
C GLU A 64 -22.49 14.91 -10.73
N ALA A 65 -22.22 13.61 -10.92
CA ALA A 65 -23.24 12.58 -10.77
C ALA A 65 -23.72 12.37 -9.32
N SER A 66 -22.95 12.81 -8.31
CA SER A 66 -23.41 12.84 -6.92
C SER A 66 -24.35 14.01 -6.68
N ILE A 67 -24.01 15.19 -7.21
CA ILE A 67 -24.85 16.40 -7.18
C ILE A 67 -26.17 16.12 -7.87
N GLU A 68 -26.15 15.60 -9.10
CA GLU A 68 -27.37 15.27 -9.86
C GLU A 68 -28.29 14.27 -9.12
N ALA A 69 -27.71 13.38 -8.30
CA ALA A 69 -28.47 12.37 -7.58
C ALA A 69 -29.17 12.89 -6.32
N VAL A 70 -28.63 13.92 -5.66
CA VAL A 70 -29.08 14.35 -4.32
C VAL A 70 -29.45 15.83 -4.21
N CYS A 71 -28.88 16.69 -5.04
CA CYS A 71 -29.11 18.14 -5.02
C CYS A 71 -30.26 18.53 -5.96
N ALA A 72 -30.95 19.62 -5.63
CA ALA A 72 -32.01 20.15 -6.48
C ALA A 72 -31.49 20.93 -7.71
N ALA A 73 -30.23 21.37 -7.69
CA ALA A 73 -29.59 22.18 -8.72
C ALA A 73 -28.27 21.53 -9.22
N GLU A 74 -27.62 22.19 -10.19
CA GLU A 74 -26.28 21.80 -10.69
C GLU A 74 -25.15 22.16 -9.69
N THR A 75 -25.50 22.80 -8.59
CA THR A 75 -24.65 23.18 -7.46
C THR A 75 -25.24 22.62 -6.17
N CYS A 76 -24.44 22.56 -5.11
CA CYS A 76 -24.85 22.01 -3.82
C CYS A 76 -25.01 23.10 -2.78
N ASP A 77 -26.19 23.25 -2.20
CA ASP A 77 -26.37 24.17 -1.08
C ASP A 77 -25.86 23.58 0.25
N ARG A 78 -25.89 24.39 1.31
CA ARG A 78 -25.41 23.99 2.64
C ARG A 78 -26.26 22.89 3.28
N GLN A 79 -27.57 22.86 3.00
CA GLN A 79 -28.50 21.90 3.56
C GLN A 79 -28.32 20.52 2.91
N GLU A 80 -27.98 20.50 1.63
CA GLU A 80 -27.73 19.31 0.82
C GLU A 80 -26.30 18.75 0.99
N LEU A 81 -25.35 19.56 1.48
CA LEU A 81 -23.93 19.19 1.60
C LEU A 81 -23.70 17.84 2.27
N HIS A 82 -24.41 17.55 3.35
CA HIS A 82 -24.24 16.29 4.06
C HIS A 82 -24.64 15.08 3.20
N ASP A 83 -25.71 15.21 2.41
CA ASP A 83 -26.24 14.12 1.60
C ASP A 83 -25.40 13.95 0.32
N ALA A 84 -24.93 15.06 -0.26
CA ALA A 84 -23.92 15.05 -1.32
C ALA A 84 -22.64 14.32 -0.88
N LEU A 85 -22.09 14.67 0.30
CA LEU A 85 -20.89 14.00 0.83
C LEU A 85 -21.10 12.51 1.08
N ASN A 86 -22.29 12.10 1.54
CA ASN A 86 -22.61 10.67 1.71
C ASN A 86 -22.70 9.92 0.38
N GLU A 87 -23.29 10.51 -0.65
CA GLU A 87 -23.34 9.90 -1.98
C GLU A 87 -21.95 9.82 -2.62
N MET A 88 -21.12 10.86 -2.43
CA MET A 88 -19.72 10.86 -2.84
C MET A 88 -18.92 9.76 -2.10
N ASP A 89 -19.12 9.59 -0.80
CA ASP A 89 -18.50 8.50 -0.03
C ASP A 89 -18.99 7.13 -0.49
N ARG A 90 -20.28 6.97 -0.79
CA ARG A 90 -20.83 5.72 -1.36
C ARG A 90 -20.11 5.36 -2.65
N ARG A 91 -19.94 6.33 -3.56
CA ARG A 91 -19.24 6.15 -4.83
C ARG A 91 -17.75 5.90 -4.64
N TYR A 92 -17.11 6.60 -3.69
CA TYR A 92 -15.71 6.40 -3.34
C TYR A 92 -15.46 4.96 -2.87
N TYR A 93 -16.26 4.47 -1.92
CA TYR A 93 -16.12 3.10 -1.43
C TYR A 93 -16.43 2.07 -2.51
N LEU A 94 -17.44 2.32 -3.35
CA LEU A 94 -17.74 1.46 -4.49
C LEU A 94 -16.54 1.35 -5.46
N VAL A 95 -15.94 2.48 -5.85
CA VAL A 95 -14.75 2.47 -6.73
C VAL A 95 -13.57 1.79 -6.05
N ARG A 96 -13.34 2.07 -4.77
CA ARG A 96 -12.22 1.48 -4.02
C ARG A 96 -12.36 -0.04 -3.94
N ASP A 97 -13.55 -0.53 -3.65
CA ASP A 97 -13.83 -1.95 -3.52
C ASP A 97 -13.75 -2.64 -4.89
N LEU A 98 -14.31 -2.02 -5.95
CA LEU A 98 -14.14 -2.50 -7.33
C LEU A 98 -12.67 -2.50 -7.77
N ARG A 99 -11.87 -1.51 -7.37
CA ARG A 99 -10.45 -1.45 -7.68
C ARG A 99 -9.68 -2.57 -6.97
N TRP A 100 -10.10 -2.94 -5.76
CA TRP A 100 -9.53 -4.07 -5.04
C TRP A 100 -9.86 -5.40 -5.75
N GLU A 101 -11.12 -5.60 -6.13
CA GLU A 101 -11.55 -6.76 -6.92
C GLU A 101 -10.83 -6.85 -8.27
N PHE A 102 -10.75 -5.71 -8.98
CA PHE A 102 -10.00 -5.59 -10.21
C PHE A 102 -8.53 -5.98 -10.02
N SER A 103 -7.88 -5.51 -8.95
CA SER A 103 -6.48 -5.84 -8.66
C SER A 103 -6.26 -7.32 -8.31
N MET A 104 -7.28 -8.05 -7.85
CA MET A 104 -7.18 -9.49 -7.65
C MET A 104 -7.26 -10.27 -8.97
N LEU A 105 -8.01 -9.73 -9.93
CA LEU A 105 -8.15 -10.31 -11.26
C LEU A 105 -6.96 -9.95 -12.17
N ASP A 106 -6.47 -8.71 -12.09
CA ASP A 106 -5.28 -8.21 -12.78
C ASP A 106 -3.98 -8.67 -12.08
N ARG A 107 -3.70 -9.97 -12.19
CA ARG A 107 -2.52 -10.59 -11.57
C ARG A 107 -1.21 -10.00 -12.08
N GLU A 108 -1.21 -9.53 -13.31
CA GLU A 108 -0.03 -8.96 -13.99
C GLU A 108 0.15 -7.46 -13.68
N LYS A 109 -0.81 -6.84 -13.00
CA LYS A 109 -0.84 -5.40 -12.65
C LYS A 109 -0.69 -4.50 -13.87
N LYS A 110 -1.35 -4.87 -14.96
CA LYS A 110 -1.31 -4.14 -16.24
C LYS A 110 -2.37 -3.05 -16.34
N GLY A 111 -3.27 -2.93 -15.35
CA GLY A 111 -4.44 -2.06 -15.42
C GLY A 111 -5.50 -2.56 -16.39
N THR A 112 -5.39 -3.82 -16.85
CA THR A 112 -6.31 -4.46 -17.80
C THR A 112 -6.53 -5.90 -17.36
N ILE A 113 -7.75 -6.42 -17.56
CA ILE A 113 -8.09 -7.82 -17.29
C ILE A 113 -8.46 -8.45 -18.63
N SER A 114 -7.81 -9.54 -19.00
CA SER A 114 -8.18 -10.27 -20.22
C SER A 114 -9.51 -11.01 -20.02
N GLU A 115 -10.25 -11.25 -21.11
CA GLU A 115 -11.50 -12.03 -21.06
C GLU A 115 -11.32 -13.39 -20.35
N ARG A 116 -10.17 -14.04 -20.56
CA ARG A 116 -9.83 -15.31 -19.89
C ARG A 116 -9.65 -15.17 -18.38
N GLU A 117 -9.18 -14.03 -17.90
CA GLU A 117 -9.01 -13.74 -16.47
C GLU A 117 -10.33 -13.35 -15.82
N ALA A 118 -11.15 -12.55 -16.52
CA ALA A 118 -12.51 -12.23 -16.09
C ALA A 118 -13.41 -13.48 -16.02
N SER A 119 -13.22 -14.43 -16.94
CA SER A 119 -14.01 -15.68 -16.99
C SER A 119 -13.68 -16.67 -15.87
N ARG A 120 -12.59 -16.48 -15.12
CA ARG A 120 -12.23 -17.38 -14.01
C ARG A 120 -12.98 -16.95 -12.76
N ALA A 121 -13.67 -17.90 -12.12
CA ALA A 121 -14.31 -17.67 -10.82
C ALA A 121 -13.28 -17.09 -9.84
N ALA A 122 -13.59 -15.92 -9.26
CA ALA A 122 -12.75 -15.33 -8.23
C ALA A 122 -12.67 -16.33 -7.05
N PRO A 123 -11.47 -16.74 -6.62
CA PRO A 123 -11.31 -17.76 -5.58
C PRO A 123 -12.09 -17.38 -4.31
N GLY A 124 -13.09 -18.16 -3.94
CA GLY A 124 -13.89 -17.96 -2.73
C GLY A 124 -15.21 -17.18 -2.89
N SER A 125 -15.50 -16.58 -4.06
CA SER A 125 -16.74 -15.81 -4.25
C SER A 125 -17.95 -16.65 -4.67
N GLY A 126 -17.74 -17.84 -5.25
CA GLY A 126 -18.82 -18.74 -5.71
C GLY A 126 -19.69 -18.22 -6.86
N ILE A 127 -19.51 -16.96 -7.27
CA ILE A 127 -20.26 -16.31 -8.36
C ILE A 127 -19.37 -16.33 -9.60
N SER A 128 -19.91 -16.86 -10.70
CA SER A 128 -19.22 -16.81 -11.99
C SER A 128 -19.62 -15.53 -12.74
N PHE A 129 -18.69 -14.90 -13.47
CA PHE A 129 -19.01 -13.72 -14.28
C PHE A 129 -20.12 -13.98 -15.32
N ALA A 130 -20.41 -15.25 -15.65
CA ALA A 130 -21.52 -15.64 -16.50
C ALA A 130 -22.92 -15.40 -15.87
N GLU A 131 -23.01 -15.24 -14.55
CA GLU A 131 -24.26 -14.95 -13.83
C GLU A 131 -24.51 -13.45 -13.67
N ILE A 132 -23.51 -12.61 -13.97
CA ILE A 132 -23.61 -11.15 -13.93
C ILE A 132 -23.95 -10.70 -15.36
N GLU A 133 -25.23 -10.80 -15.74
CA GLU A 133 -25.79 -10.13 -16.92
C GLU A 133 -25.82 -8.61 -16.70
N VAL A 134 -24.63 -7.99 -16.62
CA VAL A 134 -24.50 -6.56 -16.87
C VAL A 134 -24.15 -6.46 -18.35
N PRO A 135 -24.96 -5.79 -19.19
CA PRO A 135 -24.54 -5.48 -20.54
C PRO A 135 -23.23 -4.70 -20.39
N LEU A 136 -22.12 -5.31 -20.81
CA LEU A 136 -20.81 -4.67 -20.90
C LEU A 136 -20.97 -3.53 -21.90
N CYS A 137 -21.45 -2.39 -21.42
CA CYS A 137 -21.66 -1.17 -22.18
C CYS A 137 -20.38 -0.89 -22.96
N ASP A 138 -20.49 -0.80 -24.28
CA ASP A 138 -19.55 -0.25 -25.26
C ASP A 138 -18.28 0.37 -24.68
N ILE A 139 -17.40 -0.47 -24.10
CA ILE A 139 -16.04 -0.07 -23.77
C ILE A 139 -15.39 0.08 -25.14
N PRO A 140 -14.83 1.26 -25.48
CA PRO A 140 -14.17 1.44 -26.76
C PRO A 140 -13.23 0.26 -26.98
N THR A 141 -13.52 -0.55 -28.00
CA THR A 141 -12.71 -1.70 -28.35
C THR A 141 -11.27 -1.20 -28.47
N MET A 142 -10.38 -1.79 -27.67
CA MET A 142 -8.99 -1.38 -27.50
C MET A 142 -8.15 -1.72 -28.75
N ASP A 143 -8.62 -1.34 -29.94
CA ASP A 143 -7.92 -1.57 -31.22
C ASP A 143 -6.53 -0.89 -31.22
N TRP A 144 -6.35 0.17 -30.42
CA TRP A 144 -5.08 0.89 -30.28
C TRP A 144 -3.99 0.12 -29.50
N LEU A 145 -4.36 -0.78 -28.58
CA LEU A 145 -3.39 -1.61 -27.87
C LEU A 145 -2.89 -2.76 -28.74
N ASP A 146 -3.74 -3.28 -29.64
CA ASP A 146 -3.34 -4.27 -30.63
C ASP A 146 -2.44 -3.64 -31.72
N GLU A 147 -2.65 -2.38 -32.08
CA GLU A 147 -1.74 -1.61 -32.92
C GLU A 147 -0.37 -1.39 -32.26
N GLU A 148 -0.33 -0.98 -31.00
CA GLU A 148 0.93 -0.76 -30.27
C GLU A 148 1.73 -2.06 -30.12
N LYS A 149 1.05 -3.17 -29.81
CA LYS A 149 1.67 -4.49 -29.75
C LYS A 149 2.17 -4.97 -31.11
N GLN A 150 1.42 -4.73 -32.19
CA GLN A 150 1.90 -5.00 -33.54
C GLN A 150 3.15 -4.18 -33.88
N ASP A 151 3.22 -2.93 -33.45
CA ASP A 151 4.37 -2.07 -33.75
C ASP A 151 5.59 -2.46 -32.91
N GLU A 152 5.41 -2.89 -31.67
CA GLU A 152 6.48 -3.51 -30.87
C GLU A 152 7.01 -4.80 -31.51
N ASP A 153 6.12 -5.66 -31.99
CA ASP A 153 6.50 -6.92 -32.62
C ASP A 153 7.21 -6.67 -33.96
N LYS A 154 6.75 -5.70 -34.77
CA LYS A 154 7.45 -5.23 -35.97
C LYS A 154 8.83 -4.65 -35.63
N ALA A 155 8.96 -3.87 -34.55
CA ALA A 155 10.24 -3.31 -34.13
C ALA A 155 11.22 -4.40 -33.66
N LYS A 156 10.74 -5.40 -32.92
CA LYS A 156 11.53 -6.57 -32.51
C LYS A 156 11.96 -7.40 -33.72
N GLU A 157 11.08 -7.62 -34.69
CA GLU A 157 11.39 -8.33 -35.93
C GLU A 157 12.40 -7.56 -36.78
N GLU A 158 12.26 -6.24 -36.91
CA GLU A 158 13.20 -5.39 -37.65
C GLU A 158 14.58 -5.37 -36.98
N ALA A 159 14.64 -5.29 -35.65
CA ALA A 159 15.90 -5.37 -34.90
C ALA A 159 16.61 -6.72 -35.13
N LEU A 160 15.84 -7.81 -35.17
CA LEU A 160 16.37 -9.15 -35.42
C LEU A 160 16.84 -9.30 -36.88
N ARG A 161 16.13 -8.67 -37.84
CA ARG A 161 16.56 -8.59 -39.25
C ARG A 161 17.85 -7.80 -39.41
N ARG A 162 17.96 -6.62 -38.78
CA ARG A 162 19.18 -5.79 -38.77
C ARG A 162 20.36 -6.54 -38.14
N LYS A 163 20.13 -7.31 -37.07
CA LYS A 163 21.16 -8.15 -36.46
C LYS A 163 21.67 -9.25 -37.42
N ARG A 164 20.76 -9.95 -38.10
CA ARG A 164 21.10 -10.97 -39.12
C ARG A 164 21.77 -10.37 -40.36
N GLU A 165 21.40 -9.16 -40.77
CA GLU A 165 22.07 -8.45 -41.87
C GLU A 165 23.48 -8.00 -41.47
N LYS A 166 23.66 -7.49 -40.24
CA LYS A 166 24.98 -7.13 -39.71
C LYS A 166 25.91 -8.33 -39.61
N GLU A 167 25.41 -9.47 -39.12
CA GLU A 167 26.18 -10.71 -39.04
C GLU A 167 26.60 -11.23 -40.42
N ARG A 168 25.69 -11.18 -41.41
CA ARG A 168 26.02 -11.53 -42.80
C ARG A 168 27.06 -10.57 -43.40
N ALA A 169 26.95 -9.27 -43.14
CA ALA A 169 27.92 -8.28 -43.60
C ALA A 169 29.31 -8.47 -42.95
N GLU A 170 29.37 -8.80 -41.67
CA GLU A 170 30.61 -9.14 -40.97
C GLU A 170 31.23 -10.44 -41.50
N GLU A 171 30.42 -11.46 -41.81
CA GLU A 171 30.91 -12.71 -42.42
C GLU A 171 31.42 -12.49 -43.85
N GLU A 172 30.73 -11.70 -44.66
CA GLU A 172 31.16 -11.31 -46.00
C GLU A 172 32.44 -10.46 -45.96
N ALA A 173 32.54 -9.52 -45.01
CA ALA A 173 33.77 -8.75 -44.80
C ALA A 173 34.94 -9.65 -44.38
N ARG A 174 34.70 -10.67 -43.55
CA ARG A 174 35.72 -11.67 -43.17
C ARG A 174 36.17 -12.48 -44.39
N LYS A 175 35.23 -12.94 -45.24
CA LYS A 175 35.54 -13.68 -46.48
C LYS A 175 36.28 -12.79 -47.50
N ALA A 176 35.90 -11.52 -47.61
CA ALA A 176 36.58 -10.56 -48.47
C ALA A 176 38.00 -10.24 -47.99
N ALA A 177 38.20 -10.09 -46.67
CA ALA A 177 39.52 -9.92 -46.07
C ALA A 177 40.41 -11.17 -46.25
N GLU A 178 39.84 -12.37 -46.09
CA GLU A 178 40.55 -13.63 -46.32
C GLU A 178 40.96 -13.80 -47.79
N ASN A 179 40.06 -13.49 -48.73
CA ASN A 179 40.36 -13.55 -50.17
C ASN A 179 41.38 -12.48 -50.57
N LYS A 180 41.30 -11.27 -50.02
CA LYS A 180 42.30 -10.21 -50.23
C LYS A 180 43.66 -10.63 -49.70
N ALA A 181 43.73 -11.24 -48.51
CA ALA A 181 44.97 -11.77 -47.95
C ALA A 181 45.54 -12.93 -48.78
N LYS A 182 44.69 -13.80 -49.33
CA LYS A 182 45.11 -14.86 -50.28
C LYS A 182 45.68 -14.26 -51.57
N LEU A 183 45.03 -13.25 -52.13
CA LEU A 183 45.47 -12.58 -53.36
C LEU A 183 46.75 -11.77 -53.14
N GLU A 184 46.92 -11.15 -51.97
CA GLU A 184 48.14 -10.45 -51.56
C GLU A 184 49.30 -11.44 -51.33
N LYS A 185 49.02 -12.60 -50.72
CA LYS A 185 50.00 -13.69 -50.58
C LYS A 185 50.37 -14.30 -51.93
N GLU A 186 49.42 -14.44 -52.85
CA GLU A 186 49.68 -14.93 -54.21
C GLU A 186 50.45 -13.90 -55.05
N THR A 187 50.14 -12.61 -54.93
CA THR A 187 50.89 -11.55 -55.63
C THR A 187 52.27 -11.33 -55.04
N SER A 188 52.45 -11.52 -53.72
CA SER A 188 53.78 -11.58 -53.09
C SER A 188 54.58 -12.78 -53.59
N ARG A 189 53.97 -13.97 -53.67
CA ARG A 189 54.59 -15.16 -54.27
C ARG A 189 54.94 -14.96 -55.74
N ARG A 190 54.10 -14.29 -56.53
CA ARG A 190 54.43 -13.95 -57.93
C ARG A 190 55.54 -12.92 -58.05
N ARG A 191 55.63 -11.95 -57.13
CA ARG A 191 56.76 -10.99 -57.06
C ARG A 191 58.06 -11.64 -56.61
N GLU A 192 57.97 -12.62 -55.71
CA GLU A 192 59.07 -13.49 -55.31
C GLU A 192 59.49 -14.42 -56.45
N ASP A 193 58.57 -15.06 -57.18
CA ASP A 193 58.88 -15.93 -58.33
C ASP A 193 59.43 -15.13 -59.52
N VAL A 194 59.00 -13.88 -59.74
CA VAL A 194 59.60 -12.99 -60.75
C VAL A 194 60.99 -12.52 -60.31
N SER A 195 61.20 -12.25 -59.01
CA SER A 195 62.53 -11.94 -58.47
C SER A 195 63.45 -13.17 -58.47
N ARG A 196 62.91 -14.37 -58.23
CA ARG A 196 63.62 -15.65 -58.30
C ARG A 196 63.96 -16.04 -59.73
N ARG A 197 63.08 -15.78 -60.71
CA ARG A 197 63.38 -15.93 -62.14
C ARG A 197 64.38 -14.87 -62.66
N LYS A 198 64.42 -13.67 -62.07
CA LYS A 198 65.46 -12.67 -62.36
C LYS A 198 66.81 -13.04 -61.75
N ALA A 199 66.82 -13.66 -60.56
CA ALA A 199 68.02 -14.15 -59.89
C ALA A 199 68.53 -15.48 -60.49
N GLU A 200 67.65 -16.39 -60.93
CA GLU A 200 68.00 -17.64 -61.63
C GLU A 200 68.54 -17.37 -63.04
N ALA A 201 68.09 -16.31 -63.71
CA ALA A 201 68.66 -15.86 -65.00
C ALA A 201 70.05 -15.21 -64.85
N GLU A 202 70.42 -14.75 -63.66
CA GLU A 202 71.76 -14.19 -63.37
C GLU A 202 72.72 -15.22 -62.73
N ALA A 203 72.19 -16.20 -61.98
CA ALA A 203 72.95 -17.27 -61.35
C ALA A 203 73.29 -18.44 -62.31
N ALA A 204 72.54 -18.62 -63.41
CA ALA A 204 72.81 -19.63 -64.43
C ALA A 204 74.07 -19.36 -65.29
N LYS A 205 74.78 -18.24 -65.07
CA LYS A 205 76.10 -17.96 -65.68
C LYS A 205 77.29 -18.14 -64.74
N ARG A 206 77.09 -18.48 -63.46
CA ARG A 206 78.20 -18.74 -62.51
C ARG A 206 78.19 -20.11 -61.84
N LYS A 207 77.14 -20.92 -62.03
CA LYS A 207 76.99 -22.23 -61.39
C LYS A 207 77.14 -23.39 -62.39
N ALA A 208 78.29 -23.43 -63.07
CA ALA A 208 78.70 -24.59 -63.88
C ALA A 208 80.14 -25.05 -63.58
N GLU A 209 80.85 -24.40 -62.65
CA GLU A 209 82.25 -24.71 -62.35
C GLU A 209 82.52 -24.96 -60.84
N GLN A 210 81.49 -24.87 -59.98
CA GLN A 210 81.64 -25.04 -58.52
C GLN A 210 80.78 -26.18 -57.91
N ASP A 211 80.00 -26.90 -58.73
CA ASP A 211 78.99 -27.88 -58.25
C ASP A 211 79.51 -29.32 -58.06
N GLU A 212 80.78 -29.61 -58.36
CA GLU A 212 81.31 -30.98 -58.19
C GLU A 212 82.07 -31.19 -56.85
N LEU A 213 82.52 -30.11 -56.19
CA LEU A 213 83.22 -30.20 -54.90
C LEU A 213 82.32 -29.93 -53.67
N GLU A 214 81.21 -29.19 -53.80
CA GLU A 214 80.29 -28.90 -52.68
C GLU A 214 79.30 -30.03 -52.37
N ARG A 215 79.07 -30.96 -53.33
CA ARG A 215 78.07 -32.04 -53.18
C ARG A 215 78.37 -33.03 -52.05
N LYS A 216 79.62 -33.11 -51.55
CA LYS A 216 80.00 -33.97 -50.42
C LYS A 216 80.10 -33.24 -49.07
N ALA A 217 80.12 -31.91 -49.06
CA ALA A 217 80.10 -31.11 -47.82
C ALA A 217 78.68 -30.66 -47.44
N GLY A 218 77.81 -30.43 -48.44
CA GLY A 218 76.42 -30.03 -48.21
C GLY A 218 75.54 -31.11 -47.56
N GLU A 219 75.78 -32.39 -47.85
CA GLU A 219 74.96 -33.49 -47.30
C GLU A 219 75.15 -33.66 -45.77
N GLU A 220 76.36 -33.46 -45.22
CA GLU A 220 76.60 -33.49 -43.76
C GLU A 220 76.14 -32.21 -43.04
N GLU A 221 76.13 -31.06 -43.71
CA GLU A 221 75.65 -29.78 -43.15
C GLU A 221 74.12 -29.71 -43.15
N GLU A 222 73.48 -30.28 -44.17
CA GLU A 222 72.02 -30.37 -44.27
C GLU A 222 71.44 -31.34 -43.23
N GLU A 223 72.13 -32.44 -42.93
CA GLU A 223 71.74 -33.37 -41.86
C GLU A 223 71.91 -32.76 -40.46
N ARG A 224 72.98 -31.98 -40.21
CA ARG A 224 73.12 -31.18 -38.97
C ARG A 224 72.05 -30.10 -38.84
N ASN A 225 71.65 -29.47 -39.95
CA ASN A 225 70.59 -28.45 -39.94
C ASN A 225 69.20 -29.07 -39.76
N ARG A 226 68.93 -30.27 -40.29
CA ARG A 226 67.70 -31.01 -40.01
C ARG A 226 67.61 -31.43 -38.54
N MET A 227 68.70 -31.95 -37.96
CA MET A 227 68.71 -32.29 -36.53
C MET A 227 68.53 -31.06 -35.64
N LYS A 228 69.17 -29.92 -35.95
CA LYS A 228 68.93 -28.67 -35.21
C LYS A 228 67.50 -28.17 -35.35
N HIS A 229 66.92 -28.22 -36.55
CA HIS A 229 65.55 -27.78 -36.78
C HIS A 229 64.52 -28.70 -36.09
N GLU A 230 64.75 -30.01 -36.04
CA GLU A 230 63.90 -30.94 -35.27
C GLU A 230 64.04 -30.71 -33.76
N GLU A 231 65.26 -30.43 -33.27
CA GLU A 231 65.49 -30.13 -31.86
C GLU A 231 64.85 -28.79 -31.45
N ASP A 232 64.91 -27.77 -32.31
CA ASP A 232 64.29 -26.46 -32.08
C ASP A 232 62.76 -26.52 -32.16
N MET A 233 62.21 -27.31 -33.11
CA MET A 233 60.76 -27.55 -33.16
C MET A 233 60.26 -28.33 -31.94
N LYS A 234 61.06 -29.28 -31.44
CA LYS A 234 60.75 -30.01 -30.21
C LYS A 234 60.81 -29.10 -28.99
N LYS A 235 61.81 -28.23 -28.87
CA LYS A 235 61.89 -27.22 -27.80
C LYS A 235 60.70 -26.26 -27.83
N LEU A 236 60.30 -25.77 -29.01
CA LEU A 236 59.12 -24.92 -29.17
C LEU A 236 57.82 -25.65 -28.80
N SER A 237 57.68 -26.93 -29.17
CA SER A 237 56.52 -27.74 -28.77
C SER A 237 56.46 -27.98 -27.26
N ASP A 238 57.59 -28.26 -26.62
CA ASP A 238 57.67 -28.46 -25.16
C ASP A 238 57.42 -27.14 -24.39
N GLU A 239 57.84 -26.00 -24.94
CA GLU A 239 57.59 -24.67 -24.38
C GLU A 239 56.13 -24.23 -24.57
N GLU A 240 55.53 -24.49 -25.74
CA GLU A 240 54.10 -24.26 -25.98
C GLU A 240 53.22 -25.13 -25.05
N ALA A 241 53.61 -26.39 -24.83
CA ALA A 241 52.91 -27.27 -23.90
C ALA A 241 52.95 -26.74 -22.45
N LYS A 242 54.10 -26.25 -22.00
CA LYS A 242 54.23 -25.60 -20.67
C LYS A 242 53.36 -24.34 -20.56
N LEU A 243 53.33 -23.51 -21.59
CA LEU A 243 52.49 -22.31 -21.60
C LEU A 243 50.98 -22.64 -21.58
N ARG A 244 50.56 -23.75 -22.19
CA ARG A 244 49.17 -24.22 -22.10
C ARG A 244 48.83 -24.73 -20.70
N ASP A 245 49.70 -25.52 -20.08
CA ASP A 245 49.51 -26.01 -18.72
C ASP A 245 49.47 -24.87 -17.69
N GLU A 246 50.32 -23.86 -17.83
CA GLU A 246 50.29 -22.66 -16.99
C GLU A 246 49.04 -21.81 -17.23
N GLY A 247 48.62 -21.66 -18.50
CA GLY A 247 47.39 -20.98 -18.86
C GLY A 247 46.12 -21.66 -18.33
N GLU A 248 46.08 -23.00 -18.31
CA GLU A 248 44.97 -23.75 -17.72
C GLU A 248 44.93 -23.63 -16.20
N LYS A 249 46.09 -23.64 -15.52
CA LYS A 249 46.17 -23.39 -14.07
C LYS A 249 45.65 -22.01 -13.69
N LEU A 250 46.04 -20.97 -14.44
CA LEU A 250 45.56 -19.61 -14.22
C LEU A 250 44.03 -19.51 -14.40
N LYS A 251 43.48 -20.16 -15.44
CA LYS A 251 42.03 -20.22 -15.65
C LYS A 251 41.29 -20.95 -14.53
N GLN A 252 41.85 -22.05 -14.02
CA GLN A 252 41.28 -22.77 -12.88
C GLN A 252 41.33 -21.95 -11.58
N GLU A 253 42.39 -21.20 -11.36
CA GLU A 253 42.53 -20.30 -10.20
C GLU A 253 41.56 -19.12 -10.28
N GLU A 254 41.42 -18.50 -11.46
CA GLU A 254 40.47 -17.43 -11.71
C GLU A 254 39.01 -17.91 -11.56
N ALA A 255 38.68 -19.10 -12.07
CA ALA A 255 37.36 -19.71 -11.89
C ALA A 255 37.03 -19.95 -10.40
N LYS A 256 38.00 -20.47 -9.61
CA LYS A 256 37.81 -20.66 -8.16
C LYS A 256 37.60 -19.34 -7.42
N ARG A 257 38.34 -18.29 -7.81
CA ARG A 257 38.15 -16.94 -7.24
C ARG A 257 36.75 -16.40 -7.52
N LEU A 258 36.25 -16.58 -8.75
CA LEU A 258 34.92 -16.14 -9.13
C LEU A 258 33.82 -16.91 -8.37
N GLU A 259 33.99 -18.22 -8.19
CA GLU A 259 33.06 -19.05 -7.39
C GLU A 259 33.06 -18.63 -5.91
N ASP A 260 34.22 -18.34 -5.33
CA ASP A 260 34.33 -17.87 -3.95
C ASP A 260 33.73 -16.46 -3.76
N GLU A 261 33.88 -15.57 -4.75
CA GLU A 261 33.24 -14.24 -4.74
C GLU A 261 31.72 -14.34 -4.88
N ASP A 262 31.20 -15.21 -5.76
CA ASP A 262 29.76 -15.43 -5.91
C ASP A 262 29.16 -16.06 -4.64
N ARG A 263 29.89 -17.00 -3.98
CA ARG A 263 29.48 -17.56 -2.69
C ARG A 263 29.38 -16.48 -1.61
N LYS A 264 30.39 -15.60 -1.50
CA LYS A 264 30.35 -14.47 -0.56
C LYS A 264 29.21 -13.49 -0.86
N ARG A 265 28.90 -13.25 -2.14
CA ARG A 265 27.78 -12.37 -2.52
C ARG A 265 26.45 -12.98 -2.06
N ARG A 266 26.23 -14.28 -2.27
CA ARG A 266 25.02 -14.99 -1.81
C ARG A 266 24.90 -14.97 -0.28
N GLU A 267 25.99 -15.23 0.45
CA GLU A 267 25.99 -15.16 1.92
C GLU A 267 25.64 -13.76 2.44
N GLN A 268 26.13 -12.70 1.78
CA GLN A 268 25.78 -11.31 2.11
C GLN A 268 24.32 -10.97 1.79
N GLU A 269 23.82 -11.43 0.65
CA GLU A 269 22.42 -11.25 0.24
C GLU A 269 21.46 -11.97 1.22
N GLU A 270 21.77 -13.21 1.61
CA GLU A 270 21.01 -13.97 2.61
C GLU A 270 21.05 -13.31 3.98
N ALA A 271 22.21 -12.82 4.42
CA ALA A 271 22.33 -12.08 5.68
C ALA A 271 21.51 -10.78 5.66
N ALA A 272 21.51 -10.05 4.54
CA ALA A 272 20.71 -8.85 4.37
C ALA A 272 19.20 -9.14 4.34
N GLN A 273 18.78 -10.23 3.69
CA GLN A 273 17.39 -10.66 3.69
C GLN A 273 16.93 -11.08 5.10
N LYS A 274 17.78 -11.83 5.82
CA LYS A 274 17.50 -12.22 7.20
C LYS A 274 17.37 -11.00 8.12
N TRP A 275 18.28 -10.04 8.01
CA TRP A 275 18.20 -8.79 8.76
C TRP A 275 16.91 -8.01 8.46
N LYS A 276 16.53 -7.88 7.19
CA LYS A 276 15.26 -7.24 6.80
C LYS A 276 14.04 -7.95 7.38
N LYS A 277 14.05 -9.29 7.40
CA LYS A 277 12.96 -10.09 7.97
C LYS A 277 12.87 -9.93 9.49
N ASP A 278 14.00 -9.97 10.18
CA ASP A 278 14.07 -9.79 11.64
C ASP A 278 13.62 -8.36 12.04
N GLU A 279 14.02 -7.34 11.28
CA GLU A 279 13.58 -5.96 11.51
C GLU A 279 12.07 -5.79 11.29
N LEU A 280 11.50 -6.43 10.27
CA LEU A 280 10.06 -6.42 10.02
C LEU A 280 9.28 -7.11 11.14
N LEU A 281 9.77 -8.26 11.62
CA LEU A 281 9.16 -8.96 12.76
C LEU A 281 9.20 -8.10 14.02
N LYS A 282 10.32 -7.41 14.27
CA LYS A 282 10.46 -6.48 15.40
C LYS A 282 9.48 -5.31 15.31
N GLN A 283 9.23 -4.78 14.11
CA GLN A 283 8.21 -3.74 13.91
C GLN A 283 6.80 -4.26 14.20
N GLN A 284 6.46 -5.47 13.74
CA GLN A 284 5.16 -6.10 14.03
C GLN A 284 4.96 -6.39 15.53
N GLU A 285 6.01 -6.84 16.23
CA GLU A 285 5.95 -7.03 17.68
C GLU A 285 5.73 -5.71 18.42
N LEU A 286 6.43 -4.65 18.02
CA LEU A 286 6.29 -3.32 18.63
C LEU A 286 4.89 -2.72 18.37
N GLU A 287 4.31 -2.96 17.19
CA GLU A 287 2.94 -2.58 16.88
C GLU A 287 1.92 -3.35 17.71
N ARG A 288 2.10 -4.68 17.87
CA ARG A 288 1.26 -5.50 18.75
C ARG A 288 1.33 -5.04 20.21
N GLU A 289 2.53 -4.76 20.71
CA GLU A 289 2.72 -4.24 22.07
C GLU A 289 2.03 -2.88 22.26
N ARG A 290 2.13 -1.98 21.26
CA ARG A 290 1.43 -0.70 21.28
C ARG A 290 -0.09 -0.86 21.31
N LEU A 291 -0.64 -1.75 20.48
CA LEU A 291 -2.08 -2.03 20.46
C LEU A 291 -2.57 -2.65 21.78
N GLU A 292 -1.76 -3.52 22.39
CA GLU A 292 -2.08 -4.11 23.69
C GLU A 292 -2.07 -3.06 24.80
N ARG A 293 -1.09 -2.14 24.80
CA ARG A 293 -1.08 -1.00 25.73
C ARG A 293 -2.29 -0.08 25.54
N GLU A 294 -2.64 0.26 24.31
CA GLU A 294 -3.82 1.09 24.02
C GLU A 294 -5.12 0.41 24.48
N ARG A 295 -5.21 -0.92 24.34
CA ARG A 295 -6.34 -1.70 24.85
C ARG A 295 -6.40 -1.68 26.38
N GLN A 296 -5.26 -1.82 27.06
CA GLN A 296 -5.19 -1.74 28.52
C GLN A 296 -5.54 -0.34 29.04
N GLU A 297 -5.08 0.72 28.38
CA GLU A 297 -5.43 2.11 28.72
C GLU A 297 -6.93 2.38 28.54
N LYS A 298 -7.54 1.89 27.45
CA LYS A 298 -8.99 1.98 27.25
C LYS A 298 -9.76 1.23 28.31
N GLU A 299 -9.33 0.02 28.67
CA GLU A 299 -9.97 -0.76 29.73
C GLU A 299 -9.82 -0.08 31.10
N GLN A 300 -8.67 0.50 31.40
CA GLN A 300 -8.48 1.28 32.63
C GLN A 300 -9.40 2.50 32.65
N LYS A 301 -9.48 3.26 31.56
CA LYS A 301 -10.37 4.42 31.47
C LYS A 301 -11.84 4.02 31.60
N GLU A 302 -12.27 2.95 30.95
CA GLU A 302 -13.65 2.43 31.10
C GLU A 302 -13.94 1.99 32.54
N ARG A 303 -12.95 1.43 33.26
CA ARG A 303 -13.08 1.08 34.68
C ARG A 303 -13.16 2.32 35.57
N GLU A 304 -12.29 3.31 35.37
CA GLU A 304 -12.30 4.58 36.10
C GLU A 304 -13.63 5.31 35.91
N GLU A 305 -14.11 5.39 34.67
CA GLU A 305 -15.41 5.98 34.34
C GLU A 305 -16.59 5.20 34.93
N ALA A 306 -16.45 3.89 35.13
CA ALA A 306 -17.45 3.07 35.81
C ALA A 306 -17.43 3.31 37.32
N THR A 307 -16.25 3.43 37.95
CA THR A 307 -16.12 3.77 39.37
C THR A 307 -16.66 5.18 39.66
N GLU A 308 -16.36 6.17 38.83
CA GLU A 308 -16.92 7.53 38.96
C GLU A 308 -18.45 7.54 38.86
N ALA A 309 -19.01 6.67 38.00
CA ALA A 309 -20.46 6.55 37.89
C ALA A 309 -21.10 5.88 39.12
N GLU A 310 -20.40 4.95 39.77
CA GLU A 310 -20.82 4.34 41.03
C GLU A 310 -20.77 5.37 42.18
N ASP A 311 -19.70 6.16 42.29
CA ASP A 311 -19.56 7.21 43.30
C ASP A 311 -20.67 8.28 43.17
N LEU A 312 -20.96 8.72 41.94
CA LEU A 312 -22.05 9.67 41.67
C LEU A 312 -23.44 9.10 42.00
N ALA A 313 -23.62 7.78 41.86
CA ALA A 313 -24.87 7.14 42.22
C ALA A 313 -25.03 7.05 43.75
N GLU A 314 -23.96 6.77 44.48
CA GLU A 314 -23.93 6.76 45.94
C GLU A 314 -24.21 8.16 46.52
N GLU A 315 -23.56 9.21 46.01
CA GLU A 315 -23.80 10.59 46.43
C GLU A 315 -25.27 11.01 46.18
N ALA A 316 -25.82 10.65 45.01
CA ALA A 316 -27.22 10.93 44.70
C ALA A 316 -28.19 10.15 45.60
N GLU A 317 -27.83 8.95 46.04
CA GLU A 317 -28.62 8.17 47.00
C GLU A 317 -28.62 8.79 48.39
N GLU A 318 -27.46 9.24 48.88
CA GLU A 318 -27.37 9.95 50.16
C GLU A 318 -28.21 11.23 50.13
N ALA A 319 -28.12 12.01 49.04
CA ALA A 319 -28.92 13.20 48.85
C ALA A 319 -30.44 12.91 48.72
N GLU A 320 -30.83 11.79 48.11
CA GLU A 320 -32.23 11.33 48.07
C GLU A 320 -32.73 11.01 49.49
N ARG A 321 -31.95 10.28 50.29
CA ARG A 321 -32.31 9.92 51.67
C ARG A 321 -32.45 11.15 52.57
N ALA A 322 -31.51 12.10 52.47
CA ALA A 322 -31.55 13.33 53.25
C ALA A 322 -32.79 14.19 52.91
N ALA A 323 -33.11 14.34 51.63
CA ALA A 323 -34.30 15.07 51.19
C ALA A 323 -35.61 14.37 51.60
N ALA A 324 -35.64 13.03 51.54
CA ALA A 324 -36.79 12.25 52.00
C ALA A 324 -37.01 12.36 53.53
N GLU A 325 -35.93 12.39 54.31
CA GLU A 325 -36.02 12.64 55.76
C GLU A 325 -36.51 14.05 56.06
N ALA A 326 -36.00 15.07 55.36
CA ALA A 326 -36.46 16.45 55.48
C ALA A 326 -37.96 16.59 55.16
N ALA A 327 -38.44 15.89 54.13
CA ALA A 327 -39.87 15.83 53.79
C ALA A 327 -40.69 15.21 54.92
N ARG A 328 -40.21 14.12 55.51
CA ARG A 328 -40.87 13.47 56.66
C ARG A 328 -40.96 14.40 57.87
N LEU A 329 -39.88 15.10 58.20
CA LEU A 329 -39.85 16.05 59.31
C LEU A 329 -40.79 17.24 59.08
N ALA A 330 -40.84 17.77 57.85
CA ALA A 330 -41.76 18.85 57.47
C ALA A 330 -43.23 18.40 57.55
N ALA A 331 -43.55 17.18 57.10
CA ALA A 331 -44.89 16.60 57.21
C ALA A 331 -45.32 16.41 58.68
N GLU A 332 -44.41 15.98 59.55
CA GLU A 332 -44.68 15.90 60.99
C GLU A 332 -44.87 17.28 61.64
N ALA A 333 -44.10 18.28 61.22
CA ALA A 333 -44.27 19.66 61.68
C ALA A 333 -45.62 20.23 61.25
N ALA A 334 -46.07 19.96 60.02
CA ALA A 334 -47.38 20.37 59.53
C ALA A 334 -48.53 19.77 60.34
N LYS A 335 -48.40 18.49 60.76
CA LYS A 335 -49.38 17.82 61.63
C LYS A 335 -49.42 18.39 63.06
N LYS A 336 -48.30 18.89 63.56
CA LYS A 336 -48.17 19.42 64.94
C LYS A 336 -48.46 20.93 65.02
N ALA A 337 -48.50 21.64 63.90
CA ALA A 337 -48.75 23.07 63.85
C ALA A 337 -50.18 23.42 64.25
N THR A 338 -50.33 24.32 65.24
CA THR A 338 -51.62 24.82 65.72
C THR A 338 -52.08 26.10 65.01
N ASP A 339 -51.14 26.83 64.41
CA ASP A 339 -51.40 28.05 63.64
C ASP A 339 -51.43 27.76 62.13
N GLU A 340 -52.37 28.39 61.42
CA GLU A 340 -52.56 28.18 59.98
C GLU A 340 -51.34 28.63 59.16
N GLY A 341 -50.66 29.70 59.59
CA GLY A 341 -49.42 30.16 58.98
C GLY A 341 -48.29 29.16 59.14
N ALA A 342 -48.10 28.62 60.35
CA ALA A 342 -47.10 27.58 60.62
C ALA A 342 -47.37 26.29 59.85
N ARG A 343 -48.65 25.90 59.70
CA ARG A 343 -49.04 24.73 58.91
C ARG A 343 -48.75 24.92 57.41
N LYS A 344 -49.09 26.07 56.83
CA LYS A 344 -48.80 26.38 55.41
C LYS A 344 -47.29 26.40 55.13
N ALA A 345 -46.50 26.97 56.04
CA ALA A 345 -45.04 26.98 55.91
C ALA A 345 -44.45 25.55 55.96
N ALA A 346 -44.98 24.68 56.82
CA ALA A 346 -44.55 23.29 56.90
C ALA A 346 -44.99 22.46 55.69
N GLU A 347 -46.20 22.67 55.15
CA GLU A 347 -46.69 22.05 53.90
C GLU A 347 -45.85 22.49 52.68
N GLU A 348 -45.44 23.76 52.61
CA GLU A 348 -44.55 24.26 51.56
C GLU A 348 -43.14 23.65 51.67
N ALA A 349 -42.61 23.54 52.89
CA ALA A 349 -41.33 22.88 53.15
C ALA A 349 -41.38 21.38 52.79
N GLU A 350 -42.48 20.68 53.10
CA GLU A 350 -42.70 19.28 52.70
C GLU A 350 -42.71 19.15 51.17
N LYS A 351 -43.46 20.01 50.47
CA LYS A 351 -43.53 20.00 49.01
C LYS A 351 -42.15 20.25 48.37
N LYS A 352 -41.36 21.17 48.92
CA LYS A 352 -40.01 21.46 48.44
C LYS A 352 -39.07 20.28 48.66
N ALA A 353 -39.09 19.67 49.85
CA ALA A 353 -38.26 18.52 50.18
C ALA A 353 -38.65 17.26 49.36
N LEU A 354 -39.94 17.05 49.09
CA LEU A 354 -40.40 15.99 48.19
C LEU A 354 -39.95 16.20 46.75
N ALA A 355 -40.00 17.45 46.24
CA ALA A 355 -39.51 17.77 44.91
C ALA A 355 -37.98 17.55 44.80
N GLU A 356 -37.23 17.91 45.84
CA GLU A 356 -35.78 17.68 45.93
C GLU A 356 -35.45 16.18 46.01
N ALA A 357 -36.19 15.40 46.80
CA ALA A 357 -36.04 13.95 46.88
C ALA A 357 -36.28 13.27 45.52
N MET A 358 -37.32 13.70 44.79
CA MET A 358 -37.60 13.18 43.44
C MET A 358 -36.52 13.58 42.42
N ALA A 359 -35.96 14.79 42.52
CA ALA A 359 -34.86 15.23 41.66
C ALA A 359 -33.57 14.43 41.94
N ASN A 360 -33.25 14.16 43.21
CA ASN A 360 -32.08 13.35 43.58
C ASN A 360 -32.26 11.88 43.19
N LYS A 361 -33.48 11.35 43.32
CA LYS A 361 -33.85 10.03 42.77
C LYS A 361 -33.63 9.94 41.26
N GLU A 362 -33.91 11.01 40.51
CA GLU A 362 -33.62 11.06 39.08
C GLU A 362 -32.13 10.96 38.79
N LYS A 363 -31.33 11.76 39.51
CA LYS A 363 -29.87 11.77 39.37
C LYS A 363 -29.29 10.39 39.66
N ARG A 364 -29.74 9.73 40.74
CA ARG A 364 -29.32 8.37 41.10
C ARG A 364 -29.65 7.36 40.01
N LEU A 365 -30.88 7.36 39.50
CA LEU A 365 -31.30 6.44 38.44
C LEU A 365 -30.51 6.65 37.14
N ARG A 366 -30.22 7.91 36.78
CA ARG A 366 -29.39 8.24 35.61
C ARG A 366 -27.93 7.79 35.80
N ALA A 367 -27.35 8.01 36.98
CA ALA A 367 -26.00 7.56 37.31
C ALA A 367 -25.88 6.03 37.27
N ASN A 368 -26.84 5.32 37.88
CA ASN A 368 -26.93 3.85 37.85
C ASN A 368 -27.07 3.30 36.43
N LEU A 369 -27.92 3.89 35.58
CA LEU A 369 -28.04 3.50 34.18
C LEU A 369 -26.73 3.72 33.42
N LYS A 370 -26.05 4.86 33.62
CA LYS A 370 -24.76 5.16 32.98
C LYS A 370 -23.68 4.16 33.41
N GLY A 371 -23.60 3.84 34.70
CA GLY A 371 -22.69 2.82 35.23
C GLY A 371 -22.99 1.42 34.68
N ALA A 372 -24.27 1.04 34.62
CA ALA A 372 -24.69 -0.27 34.09
C ALA A 372 -24.39 -0.44 32.60
N VAL A 373 -24.61 0.61 31.78
CA VAL A 373 -24.27 0.61 30.35
C VAL A 373 -22.77 0.45 30.14
N LYS A 374 -21.95 1.19 30.90
CA LYS A 374 -20.48 1.10 30.79
C LYS A 374 -19.94 -0.25 31.27
N ALA A 375 -20.50 -0.81 32.33
CA ALA A 375 -20.10 -2.11 32.84
C ALA A 375 -20.50 -3.29 31.93
N ARG A 376 -21.37 -3.08 30.92
CA ARG A 376 -21.91 -4.11 30.01
C ARG A 376 -22.48 -5.34 30.74
N LYS A 377 -22.98 -5.16 31.97
CA LYS A 377 -23.60 -6.22 32.78
C LYS A 377 -25.11 -6.16 32.62
N GLU A 378 -25.66 -7.08 31.83
CA GLU A 378 -27.12 -7.16 31.53
C GLU A 378 -27.97 -7.17 32.81
N GLU A 379 -27.57 -7.95 33.82
CA GLU A 379 -28.29 -8.06 35.10
C GLU A 379 -28.42 -6.70 35.83
N ARG A 380 -27.36 -5.89 35.82
CA ARG A 380 -27.37 -4.55 36.44
C ARG A 380 -28.26 -3.61 35.62
N LEU A 381 -28.19 -3.70 34.30
CA LEU A 381 -28.93 -2.84 33.38
C LEU A 381 -30.44 -3.10 33.46
N GLU A 382 -30.85 -4.37 33.53
CA GLU A 382 -32.25 -4.73 33.78
C GLU A 382 -32.76 -4.22 35.13
N GLY A 383 -31.94 -4.32 36.18
CA GLY A 383 -32.26 -3.81 37.52
C GLY A 383 -32.54 -2.31 37.49
N SER A 384 -31.64 -1.52 36.90
CA SER A 384 -31.79 -0.06 36.79
C SER A 384 -32.99 0.34 35.91
N ILE A 385 -33.28 -0.40 34.84
CA ILE A 385 -34.47 -0.15 34.01
C ILE A 385 -35.76 -0.43 34.79
N LYS A 386 -35.83 -1.54 35.53
CA LYS A 386 -36.99 -1.88 36.37
C LYS A 386 -37.23 -0.80 37.43
N GLU A 387 -36.16 -0.34 38.08
CA GLU A 387 -36.24 0.73 39.08
C GLU A 387 -36.71 2.06 38.48
N ALA A 388 -36.17 2.45 37.33
CA ALA A 388 -36.58 3.66 36.61
C ALA A 388 -38.05 3.62 36.17
N LYS A 389 -38.53 2.47 35.68
CA LYS A 389 -39.95 2.26 35.32
C LYS A 389 -40.87 2.39 36.53
N ASN A 390 -40.47 1.87 37.68
CA ASN A 390 -41.26 1.93 38.91
C ASN A 390 -41.33 3.34 39.51
N ALA A 391 -40.33 4.18 39.28
CA ALA A 391 -40.27 5.53 39.84
C ALA A 391 -41.30 6.53 39.27
N LYS A 392 -42.02 6.18 38.18
CA LYS A 392 -43.06 7.03 37.53
C LYS A 392 -42.64 8.51 37.42
N MET A 393 -41.41 8.73 36.97
CA MET A 393 -40.80 10.06 36.92
C MET A 393 -41.59 10.98 35.97
N PRO A 394 -41.93 12.22 36.38
CA PRO A 394 -42.77 13.12 35.59
C PRO A 394 -42.07 13.73 34.35
N GLY A 395 -40.77 13.53 34.19
CA GLY A 395 -40.08 13.78 32.93
C GLY A 395 -40.06 12.51 32.09
N ARG A 396 -40.60 12.56 30.86
CA ARG A 396 -40.28 11.53 29.86
C ARG A 396 -38.76 11.53 29.70
N LEU A 397 -38.08 10.59 30.34
CA LEU A 397 -36.87 9.99 29.80
C LEU A 397 -37.29 9.39 28.45
N ARG A 398 -37.41 10.23 27.42
CA ARG A 398 -37.41 9.72 26.05
C ARG A 398 -36.05 9.05 25.93
N PHE A 399 -36.06 7.73 25.85
CA PHE A 399 -34.90 6.90 25.54
C PHE A 399 -34.47 7.19 24.09
N GLU A 400 -34.12 8.44 23.76
CA GLU A 400 -33.59 8.83 22.46
C GLU A 400 -32.16 8.28 22.26
N PHE A 401 -31.56 7.68 23.31
CA PHE A 401 -30.24 7.07 23.26
C PHE A 401 -30.21 5.60 22.80
N PHE A 402 -31.36 4.95 22.56
CA PHE A 402 -31.39 3.50 22.27
C PHE A 402 -31.83 3.12 20.84
N GLU A 403 -32.29 4.06 20.02
CA GLU A 403 -32.65 3.76 18.61
C GLU A 403 -31.51 3.92 17.60
N SER A 404 -30.38 4.53 17.99
CA SER A 404 -29.19 4.57 17.13
C SER A 404 -28.25 3.39 17.46
N LYS A 405 -28.14 2.41 16.56
CA LYS A 405 -27.15 1.30 16.53
C LYS A 405 -27.52 -0.02 17.23
N THR A 406 -28.64 -0.64 16.87
CA THR A 406 -28.73 -2.11 16.81
C THR A 406 -29.48 -2.58 15.56
N HIS A 407 -28.97 -2.25 14.37
CA HIS A 407 -29.23 -3.10 13.20
C HIS A 407 -28.35 -4.35 13.31
N TYR A 408 -28.74 -5.27 14.20
CA TYR A 408 -28.28 -6.65 14.14
C TYR A 408 -29.35 -7.42 13.36
N THR A 409 -29.11 -7.58 12.06
CA THR A 409 -29.97 -8.40 11.20
C THR A 409 -29.83 -9.85 11.62
N PHE A 410 -30.80 -10.36 12.37
CA PHE A 410 -30.97 -11.79 12.60
C PHE A 410 -31.49 -12.40 11.29
N GLY A 411 -30.58 -12.98 10.50
CA GLY A 411 -30.94 -13.71 9.30
C GLY A 411 -31.66 -15.00 9.68
N GLU A 412 -32.98 -15.02 9.52
CA GLU A 412 -33.75 -16.26 9.51
C GLU A 412 -33.45 -17.02 8.22
N THR A 413 -32.67 -18.09 8.34
CA THR A 413 -32.56 -19.11 7.31
C THR A 413 -33.84 -19.95 7.29
N SER A 414 -34.80 -19.55 6.45
CA SER A 414 -35.90 -20.42 6.06
C SER A 414 -35.36 -21.48 5.11
N THR A 415 -35.36 -22.73 5.58
CA THR A 415 -35.22 -23.91 4.73
C THR A 415 -36.57 -24.24 4.10
N SER A 416 -36.62 -24.32 2.78
CA SER A 416 -37.61 -25.07 1.99
C SER A 416 -36.99 -25.54 0.69
#